data_AF-A0A928PFH1-F1
#
_entry.id   AF-A0A928PFH1-F1
#
_cell.length_a   1.000
_cell.length_b   1.000
_cell.length_c   1.000
_cell.angle_alpha   90.00
_cell.angle_beta   90.00
_cell.angle_gamma   90.00
#
_symmetry.space_group_name_H-M   'P 1'
#
loop_
_entity.id
_entity.type
_entity.pdbx_description
1 polymer ?
#
loop_
_entity_poly.entity_id
_entity_poly.type
_entity_poly.pdbx_seq_one_letter_code
_entity_poly.pdbx_strand_id
1 'polypeptide(L)'
;MQSGRVAAVLAVILAVSCLILGAVLEEVRRAGNTLPDSAVEDLISSLEESGISADPSLVSGKRETAAVYVLDSGDYALTVASLLSGSRPARTYAAPDGEIFLMENGARLDFGEDFSFRYSRGGERVEESRLFDMAPPTVMLSEERQAKVAEIVADFLDAGSGAFRSAGGRGVDVRCLTDAVWENDGIQYALCSRTVDGMRIAANRVICAIRGDEVTEAWGTWYFLTAAESYSAPLIDTLNILFNMKKEIGASEERVRVESVTLCYSLYFLGDREGFCLIPCWQVATDTRGSYLFNALDGTFYTNN
;
A
#
# COMPACT_ATOMS: atom_id res chain seq x y z
N MET A 1 -26.45 7.01 64.70
CA MET A 1 -26.18 5.70 64.05
C MET A 1 -26.94 5.46 62.75
N GLN A 2 -28.06 6.15 62.45
CA GLN A 2 -28.82 5.91 61.20
C GLN A 2 -28.17 6.48 59.93
N SER A 3 -27.45 7.61 59.97
CA SER A 3 -26.87 8.22 58.75
C SER A 3 -25.75 7.39 58.12
N GLY A 4 -24.95 6.67 58.91
CA GLY A 4 -23.87 5.82 58.39
C GLY A 4 -24.36 4.59 57.63
N ARG A 5 -25.53 4.04 58.00
CA ARG A 5 -26.17 2.94 57.27
C ARG A 5 -26.76 3.42 55.94
N VAL A 6 -27.37 4.60 55.92
CA VAL A 6 -27.90 5.19 54.69
C VAL A 6 -26.77 5.52 53.71
N ALA A 7 -25.66 6.09 54.19
CA ALA A 7 -24.48 6.36 53.37
C ALA A 7 -23.86 5.08 52.80
N ALA A 8 -23.75 4.02 53.60
CA ALA A 8 -23.23 2.73 53.13
C ALA A 8 -24.13 2.10 52.04
N VAL A 9 -25.45 2.16 52.20
CA VAL A 9 -26.40 1.66 51.18
C VAL A 9 -26.30 2.46 49.90
N LEU A 10 -26.21 3.79 49.98
CA LEU A 10 -26.03 4.66 48.81
C LEU A 10 -24.69 4.38 48.09
N ALA A 11 -23.61 4.14 48.83
CA ALA A 11 -22.31 3.79 48.25
C ALA A 11 -22.36 2.45 47.51
N VAL A 12 -23.06 1.45 48.06
CA VAL A 12 -23.25 0.16 47.39
C VAL A 12 -24.08 0.30 46.11
N ILE A 13 -25.19 1.06 46.17
CA ILE A 13 -26.02 1.32 44.98
C ILE A 13 -25.18 2.00 43.90
N LEU A 14 -24.40 3.03 44.24
CA LEU A 14 -23.55 3.74 43.29
C LEU A 14 -22.50 2.81 42.66
N ALA A 15 -21.84 1.98 43.46
CA ALA A 15 -20.85 1.03 42.97
C ALA A 15 -21.47 0.01 42.01
N VAL A 16 -22.65 -0.53 42.34
CA VAL A 16 -23.39 -1.45 41.45
C VAL A 16 -23.80 -0.74 40.17
N SER A 17 -24.31 0.49 40.25
CA SER A 17 -24.66 1.28 39.07
C SER A 17 -23.45 1.54 38.17
N CYS A 18 -22.29 1.86 38.71
CA CYS A 18 -21.05 2.04 37.92
C CYS A 18 -20.60 0.74 37.25
N LEU A 19 -20.70 -0.41 37.93
CA LEU A 19 -20.37 -1.71 37.34
C LEU A 19 -21.33 -2.07 36.20
N ILE A 20 -22.63 -1.85 36.37
CA ILE A 20 -23.62 -2.05 35.31
C ILE A 20 -23.34 -1.12 34.13
N LEU A 21 -23.07 0.16 34.38
CA LEU A 21 -22.76 1.11 33.31
C LEU A 21 -21.51 0.70 32.54
N GLY A 22 -20.46 0.24 33.25
CA GLY A 22 -19.23 -0.26 32.65
C GLY A 22 -19.46 -1.51 31.81
N ALA A 23 -20.28 -2.45 32.29
CA ALA A 23 -20.64 -3.65 31.54
C ALA A 23 -21.44 -3.30 30.27
N VAL A 24 -22.45 -2.42 30.38
CA VAL A 24 -23.25 -1.96 29.23
C VAL A 24 -22.40 -1.21 28.23
N LEU A 25 -21.48 -0.34 28.68
CA LEU A 25 -20.55 0.37 27.79
C LEU A 25 -19.63 -0.60 27.04
N GLU A 26 -19.09 -1.62 27.70
CA GLU A 26 -18.26 -2.63 27.05
C GLU A 26 -19.08 -3.50 26.09
N GLU A 27 -20.32 -3.84 26.41
CA GLU A 27 -21.20 -4.60 25.54
C GLU A 27 -21.63 -3.81 24.31
N VAL A 28 -21.98 -2.53 24.46
CA VAL A 28 -22.24 -1.60 23.34
C VAL A 28 -20.97 -1.39 22.51
N ARG A 29 -19.80 -1.29 23.16
CA ARG A 29 -18.51 -1.17 22.45
C ARG A 29 -18.18 -2.42 21.65
N ARG A 30 -18.47 -3.62 22.18
CA ARG A 30 -18.30 -4.89 21.46
C ARG A 30 -19.31 -4.99 20.31
N ALA A 31 -20.60 -4.82 20.60
CA ALA A 31 -21.65 -4.91 19.59
C ALA A 31 -21.48 -3.88 18.45
N GLY A 32 -20.95 -2.69 18.74
CA GLY A 32 -20.67 -1.66 17.73
C GLY A 32 -19.39 -1.90 16.91
N ASN A 33 -18.47 -2.75 17.40
CA ASN A 33 -17.14 -2.95 16.79
C ASN A 33 -16.88 -4.38 16.32
N THR A 34 -17.76 -5.35 16.62
CA THR A 34 -17.57 -6.75 16.22
C THR A 34 -18.82 -7.34 15.56
N LEU A 35 -18.63 -8.05 14.45
CA LEU A 35 -19.66 -8.89 13.83
C LEU A 35 -19.73 -10.23 14.57
N PRO A 36 -20.93 -10.74 14.93
CA PRO A 36 -21.08 -12.09 15.47
C PRO A 36 -20.65 -13.15 14.45
N ASP A 37 -19.97 -14.20 14.89
CA ASP A 37 -19.48 -15.27 14.00
C ASP A 37 -20.60 -15.92 13.17
N SER A 38 -21.78 -16.11 13.77
CA SER A 38 -22.96 -16.64 13.06
C SER A 38 -23.42 -15.75 11.91
N ALA A 39 -23.31 -14.43 12.07
CA ALA A 39 -23.66 -13.48 11.01
C ALA A 39 -22.65 -13.53 9.87
N VAL A 40 -21.36 -13.74 10.19
CA VAL A 40 -20.30 -13.92 9.18
C VAL A 40 -20.55 -15.19 8.37
N GLU A 41 -20.86 -16.31 9.01
CA GLU A 41 -21.18 -17.58 8.35
C GLU A 41 -22.42 -17.48 7.44
N ASP A 42 -23.51 -16.87 7.93
CA ASP A 42 -24.74 -16.67 7.15
C ASP A 42 -24.48 -15.80 5.90
N LEU A 43 -23.67 -14.74 6.06
CA LEU A 43 -23.38 -13.81 4.97
C LEU A 43 -22.42 -14.40 3.94
N ILE A 44 -21.45 -15.22 4.36
CA ILE A 44 -20.59 -15.99 3.44
C ILE A 44 -21.41 -17.02 2.67
N SER A 45 -22.32 -17.73 3.34
CA SER A 45 -23.23 -18.67 2.67
C SER A 45 -24.05 -17.98 1.56
N SER A 46 -24.49 -16.73 1.80
CA SER A 46 -25.18 -15.93 0.79
C SER A 46 -24.28 -15.51 -0.39
N LEU A 47 -22.99 -15.25 -0.15
CA LEU A 47 -22.01 -15.01 -1.21
C LEU A 47 -21.76 -16.29 -2.03
N GLU A 48 -21.70 -17.45 -1.39
CA GLU A 48 -21.51 -18.75 -2.06
C GLU A 48 -22.66 -19.08 -3.00
N GLU A 49 -23.91 -18.84 -2.58
CA GLU A 49 -25.09 -18.95 -3.44
C GLU A 49 -24.99 -18.04 -4.68
N SER A 50 -24.26 -16.94 -4.55
CA SER A 50 -24.01 -15.98 -5.62
C SER A 50 -22.78 -16.29 -6.46
N GLY A 51 -22.13 -17.44 -6.25
CA GLY A 51 -20.96 -17.89 -7.01
C GLY A 51 -19.61 -17.40 -6.46
N ILE A 52 -19.57 -16.81 -5.27
CA ILE A 52 -18.33 -16.33 -4.63
C ILE A 52 -18.10 -17.10 -3.34
N SER A 53 -17.04 -17.91 -3.30
CA SER A 53 -16.65 -18.65 -2.09
C SER A 53 -15.51 -17.95 -1.37
N ALA A 54 -15.60 -17.84 -0.05
CA ALA A 54 -14.57 -17.25 0.80
C ALA A 54 -14.51 -17.99 2.14
N ASP A 55 -13.32 -18.19 2.67
CA ASP A 55 -13.16 -18.78 4.01
C ASP A 55 -13.55 -17.73 5.09
N PRO A 56 -14.34 -18.09 6.12
CA PRO A 56 -14.70 -17.18 7.20
C PRO A 56 -13.52 -16.51 7.90
N SER A 57 -12.36 -17.16 7.93
CA SER A 57 -11.13 -16.59 8.49
C SER A 57 -10.59 -15.38 7.71
N LEU A 58 -11.03 -15.17 6.46
CA LEU A 58 -10.67 -14.00 5.65
C LEU A 58 -11.51 -12.77 5.99
N VAL A 59 -12.62 -12.94 6.73
CA VAL A 59 -13.50 -11.84 7.12
C VAL A 59 -13.10 -11.36 8.51
N SER A 60 -12.60 -10.13 8.58
CA SER A 60 -12.30 -9.47 9.85
C SER A 60 -13.60 -9.24 10.62
N GLY A 61 -13.78 -9.96 11.72
CA GLY A 61 -14.91 -9.79 12.63
C GLY A 61 -14.86 -8.49 13.43
N LYS A 62 -13.86 -7.63 13.22
CA LYS A 62 -13.70 -6.34 13.91
C LYS A 62 -13.70 -5.18 12.93
N ARG A 63 -14.28 -4.06 13.33
CA ARG A 63 -14.13 -2.80 12.59
C ARG A 63 -12.68 -2.32 12.69
N GLU A 64 -12.11 -2.05 11.53
CA GLU A 64 -10.73 -1.58 11.40
C GLU A 64 -10.69 -0.07 11.18
N THR A 65 -9.55 0.53 11.53
CA THR A 65 -9.25 1.93 11.29
C THR A 65 -7.86 2.02 10.71
N ALA A 66 -7.66 2.84 9.69
CA ALA A 66 -6.34 3.13 9.16
C ALA A 66 -6.17 4.63 8.94
N ALA A 67 -4.91 5.07 8.84
CA ALA A 67 -4.60 6.44 8.50
C ALA A 67 -4.85 6.69 7.02
N VAL A 68 -5.36 7.86 6.68
CA VAL A 68 -5.28 8.44 5.33
C VAL A 68 -4.16 9.46 5.36
N TYR A 69 -3.25 9.39 4.40
CA TYR A 69 -2.14 10.33 4.31
C TYR A 69 -2.37 11.31 3.17
N VAL A 70 -2.18 12.58 3.45
CA VAL A 70 -2.14 13.64 2.44
C VAL A 70 -0.69 13.88 2.06
N LEU A 71 -0.40 13.78 0.77
CA LEU A 71 0.92 13.97 0.20
C LEU A 71 0.99 15.34 -0.47
N ASP A 72 2.13 16.01 -0.30
CA ASP A 72 2.47 17.22 -1.04
C ASP A 72 3.44 16.85 -2.17
N SER A 73 3.10 17.21 -3.40
CA SER A 73 3.93 16.92 -4.56
C SER A 73 4.98 17.98 -4.87
N GLY A 74 4.76 19.25 -4.51
CA GLY A 74 5.63 20.36 -4.91
C GLY A 74 6.13 20.27 -6.38
N ASP A 75 7.41 20.57 -6.60
CA ASP A 75 8.12 20.31 -7.86
C ASP A 75 8.68 18.87 -7.88
N TYR A 76 7.77 17.91 -7.94
CA TYR A 76 8.03 16.48 -7.74
C TYR A 76 9.16 15.95 -8.64
N ALA A 77 8.95 16.02 -9.96
CA ALA A 77 9.79 15.32 -10.93
C ALA A 77 11.23 15.88 -10.95
N LEU A 78 11.37 17.21 -10.91
CA LEU A 78 12.69 17.86 -10.87
C LEU A 78 13.45 17.52 -9.58
N THR A 79 12.75 17.54 -8.43
CA THR A 79 13.34 17.25 -7.12
C THR A 79 13.84 15.81 -7.07
N VAL A 80 13.00 14.85 -7.46
CA VAL A 80 13.35 13.43 -7.50
C VAL A 80 14.49 13.18 -8.48
N ALA A 81 14.45 13.77 -9.68
CA ALA A 81 15.52 13.64 -10.68
C ALA A 81 16.88 14.06 -10.11
N SER A 82 16.90 15.19 -9.41
CA SER A 82 18.12 15.75 -8.82
C SER A 82 18.64 14.87 -7.67
N LEU A 83 17.75 14.35 -6.82
CA LEU A 83 18.11 13.48 -5.70
C LEU A 83 18.65 12.12 -6.16
N LEU A 84 17.97 11.44 -7.06
CA LEU A 84 18.36 10.10 -7.54
C LEU A 84 19.65 10.13 -8.37
N SER A 85 19.86 11.19 -9.13
CA SER A 85 21.09 11.33 -9.92
C SER A 85 22.25 11.93 -9.13
N GLY A 86 22.00 12.60 -8.00
CA GLY A 86 23.00 13.39 -7.29
C GLY A 86 23.56 14.56 -8.12
N SER A 87 22.84 14.99 -9.16
CA SER A 87 23.29 15.96 -10.16
C SER A 87 22.17 16.93 -10.50
N ARG A 88 22.50 18.08 -11.09
CA ARG A 88 21.50 18.99 -11.66
C ARG A 88 21.07 18.51 -13.06
N PRO A 89 19.85 18.87 -13.51
CA PRO A 89 19.45 18.63 -14.88
C PRO A 89 20.22 19.55 -15.83
N ALA A 90 20.78 18.96 -16.88
CA ALA A 90 21.35 19.68 -18.01
C ALA A 90 20.26 20.09 -19.01
N ARG A 91 19.24 19.24 -19.20
CA ARG A 91 18.09 19.50 -20.08
C ARG A 91 16.83 18.85 -19.54
N THR A 92 15.71 19.51 -19.74
CA THR A 92 14.37 19.01 -19.46
C THR A 92 13.55 19.04 -20.74
N TYR A 93 12.80 17.97 -21.00
CA TYR A 93 11.91 17.84 -22.14
C TYR A 93 10.52 17.47 -21.64
N ALA A 94 9.50 18.18 -22.12
CA ALA A 94 8.13 17.70 -22.01
C ALA A 94 7.92 16.53 -22.98
N ALA A 95 7.35 15.44 -22.48
CA ALA A 95 6.90 14.31 -23.26
C ALA A 95 5.35 14.26 -23.26
N PRO A 96 4.70 13.59 -24.22
CA PRO A 96 3.25 13.50 -24.25
C PRO A 96 2.62 12.97 -22.95
N ASP A 97 3.31 12.06 -22.26
CA ASP A 97 2.81 11.38 -21.08
C ASP A 97 3.62 11.73 -19.81
N GLY A 98 4.38 12.83 -19.82
CA GLY A 98 5.13 13.30 -18.65
C GLY A 98 6.40 14.08 -18.98
N GLU A 99 7.51 13.82 -18.28
CA GLU A 99 8.73 14.62 -18.35
C GLU A 99 10.00 13.78 -18.45
N ILE A 100 10.98 14.28 -19.19
CA ILE A 100 12.30 13.64 -19.36
C ILE A 100 13.39 14.61 -18.91
N PHE A 101 14.25 14.14 -18.01
CA PHE A 101 15.40 14.86 -17.50
C PHE A 101 16.69 14.19 -17.96
N LEU A 102 17.57 14.98 -18.59
CA LEU A 102 18.96 14.58 -18.85
C LEU A 102 19.85 15.33 -17.86
N MET A 103 20.57 14.58 -17.05
CA MET A 103 21.39 15.11 -15.96
C MET A 103 22.82 15.39 -16.42
N GLU A 104 23.52 16.31 -15.76
CA GLU A 104 24.91 16.68 -16.11
C GLU A 104 25.88 15.47 -16.01
N ASN A 105 25.60 14.51 -15.13
CA ASN A 105 26.38 13.28 -14.99
C ASN A 105 26.02 12.19 -16.02
N GLY A 106 25.17 12.50 -17.01
CA GLY A 106 24.75 11.57 -18.06
C GLY A 106 23.62 10.60 -17.64
N ALA A 107 23.07 10.73 -16.43
CA ALA A 107 21.85 10.00 -16.07
C ALA A 107 20.64 10.55 -16.85
N ARG A 108 19.69 9.68 -17.15
CA ARG A 108 18.42 10.01 -17.76
C ARG A 108 17.29 9.51 -16.87
N LEU A 109 16.31 10.37 -16.63
CA LEU A 109 15.10 10.04 -15.88
C LEU A 109 13.87 10.39 -16.72
N ASP A 110 12.97 9.42 -16.89
CA ASP A 110 11.68 9.60 -17.54
C ASP A 110 10.60 9.42 -16.47
N PHE A 111 9.70 10.39 -16.31
CA PHE A 111 8.57 10.35 -15.37
C PHE A 111 7.27 10.41 -16.16
N GLY A 112 6.34 9.50 -15.87
CA GLY A 112 4.98 9.54 -16.39
C GLY A 112 4.00 10.24 -15.46
N GLU A 113 2.85 10.65 -16.00
CA GLU A 113 1.74 11.24 -15.21
C GLU A 113 1.17 10.29 -14.14
N ASP A 114 1.35 8.98 -14.30
CA ASP A 114 0.87 7.91 -13.44
C ASP A 114 1.91 7.44 -12.39
N PHE A 115 2.95 8.23 -12.14
CA PHE A 115 4.12 7.84 -11.34
C PHE A 115 4.92 6.67 -11.92
N SER A 116 4.69 6.30 -13.19
CA SER A 116 5.68 5.50 -13.90
C SER A 116 6.99 6.27 -13.94
N PHE A 117 8.07 5.53 -13.75
CA PHE A 117 9.40 6.06 -13.57
C PHE A 117 10.38 5.18 -14.32
N ARG A 118 11.34 5.80 -14.97
CA ARG A 118 12.50 5.14 -15.55
C ARG A 118 13.77 5.92 -15.24
N TYR A 119 14.80 5.21 -14.84
CA TYR A 119 16.15 5.70 -14.63
C TYR A 119 17.12 4.89 -15.46
N SER A 120 18.11 5.56 -16.05
CA SER A 120 19.25 4.91 -16.68
C SER A 120 20.50 5.76 -16.52
N ARG A 121 21.64 5.11 -16.26
CA ARG A 121 22.95 5.74 -16.17
C ARG A 121 23.99 4.86 -16.87
N GLY A 122 24.78 5.46 -17.75
CA GLY A 122 25.80 4.75 -18.53
C GLY A 122 25.42 4.47 -20.00
N GLY A 123 24.26 4.94 -20.47
CA GLY A 123 23.92 5.01 -21.91
C GLY A 123 23.49 3.70 -22.57
N GLU A 124 23.62 2.55 -21.90
CA GLU A 124 22.99 1.30 -22.32
C GLU A 124 21.54 1.27 -21.83
N ARG A 125 20.59 1.10 -22.75
CA ARG A 125 19.19 0.83 -22.44
C ARG A 125 19.00 -0.67 -22.53
N VAL A 126 18.61 -1.34 -21.44
CA VAL A 126 18.09 -2.70 -21.57
C VAL A 126 16.69 -2.60 -22.20
N GLU A 127 16.44 -3.38 -23.25
CA GLU A 127 15.13 -3.41 -23.90
C GLU A 127 14.05 -3.89 -22.92
N GLU A 128 13.03 -3.06 -22.68
CA GLU A 128 11.90 -3.33 -21.77
C GLU A 128 11.21 -4.67 -22.03
N SER A 129 11.13 -5.10 -23.28
CA SER A 129 10.48 -6.35 -23.69
C SER A 129 11.16 -7.59 -23.12
N ARG A 130 12.46 -7.53 -22.80
CA ARG A 130 13.18 -8.67 -22.23
C ARG A 130 12.94 -8.83 -20.73
N LEU A 131 12.44 -7.81 -20.04
CA LEU A 131 12.48 -7.69 -18.59
C LEU A 131 11.14 -8.04 -17.91
N PHE A 132 9.99 -7.72 -18.53
CA PHE A 132 8.68 -8.16 -18.05
C PHE A 132 8.41 -9.65 -18.32
N ASP A 133 9.12 -10.24 -19.29
CA ASP A 133 9.15 -11.69 -19.55
C ASP A 133 10.19 -12.44 -18.70
N MET A 134 11.00 -11.74 -17.88
CA MET A 134 11.85 -12.41 -16.91
C MET A 134 11.00 -12.91 -15.74
N ALA A 135 10.45 -14.11 -15.87
CA ALA A 135 10.24 -14.94 -14.70
C ALA A 135 11.57 -14.98 -13.91
N PRO A 136 11.56 -14.84 -12.57
CA PRO A 136 12.79 -14.87 -11.78
C PRO A 136 13.61 -16.11 -12.18
N PRO A 137 14.80 -15.95 -12.79
CA PRO A 137 15.61 -17.07 -13.21
C PRO A 137 16.08 -17.87 -11.99
N THR A 138 16.40 -19.13 -12.26
CA THR A 138 16.56 -20.23 -11.30
C THR A 138 17.73 -20.05 -10.31
N VAL A 139 18.55 -19.01 -10.44
CA VAL A 139 19.75 -18.79 -9.62
C VAL A 139 19.45 -17.75 -8.54
N MET A 140 19.05 -18.23 -7.38
CA MET A 140 18.97 -17.42 -6.17
C MET A 140 20.38 -17.06 -5.72
N LEU A 141 20.62 -15.77 -5.48
CA LEU A 141 21.86 -15.28 -4.87
C LEU A 141 21.99 -15.81 -3.44
N SER A 142 23.22 -15.89 -2.93
CA SER A 142 23.45 -16.13 -1.50
C SER A 142 22.82 -15.04 -0.64
N GLU A 143 22.38 -15.36 0.58
CA GLU A 143 21.73 -14.41 1.50
C GLU A 143 22.55 -13.12 1.70
N GLU A 144 23.87 -13.22 1.85
CA GLU A 144 24.77 -12.06 1.98
C GLU A 144 24.72 -11.14 0.74
N ARG A 145 24.64 -11.72 -0.45
CA ARG A 145 24.51 -10.96 -1.70
C ARG A 145 23.13 -10.33 -1.83
N GLN A 146 22.07 -11.05 -1.44
CA GLN A 146 20.72 -10.50 -1.43
C GLN A 146 20.61 -9.30 -0.48
N ALA A 147 21.19 -9.41 0.72
CA ALA A 147 21.23 -8.32 1.70
C ALA A 147 21.98 -7.09 1.15
N LYS A 148 23.13 -7.30 0.51
CA LYS A 148 23.89 -6.22 -0.13
C LYS A 148 23.09 -5.53 -1.25
N VAL A 149 22.44 -6.31 -2.11
CA VAL A 149 21.59 -5.75 -3.19
C VAL A 149 20.41 -4.97 -2.60
N ALA A 150 19.76 -5.49 -1.56
CA ALA A 150 18.66 -4.83 -0.88
C ALA A 150 19.10 -3.48 -0.27
N GLU A 151 20.29 -3.40 0.32
CA GLU A 151 20.87 -2.15 0.85
C GLU A 151 21.11 -1.13 -0.28
N ILE A 152 21.78 -1.54 -1.36
CA ILE A 152 22.06 -0.67 -2.53
C ILE A 152 20.76 -0.08 -3.10
N VAL A 153 19.73 -0.91 -3.26
CA VAL A 153 18.46 -0.47 -3.87
C VAL A 153 17.63 0.36 -2.90
N ALA A 154 17.63 0.03 -1.61
CA ALA A 154 16.98 0.85 -0.59
C ALA A 154 17.61 2.25 -0.54
N ASP A 155 18.94 2.35 -0.51
CA ASP A 155 19.65 3.62 -0.51
C ASP A 155 19.32 4.47 -1.74
N PHE A 156 19.28 3.85 -2.92
CA PHE A 156 18.92 4.54 -4.16
C PHE A 156 17.47 5.06 -4.12
N LEU A 157 16.50 4.20 -3.80
CA LEU A 157 15.08 4.57 -3.84
C LEU A 157 14.68 5.54 -2.72
N ASP A 158 15.26 5.38 -1.52
CA ASP A 158 15.01 6.26 -0.38
C ASP A 158 15.66 7.64 -0.56
N ALA A 159 16.79 7.72 -1.27
CA ALA A 159 17.41 9.01 -1.61
C ALA A 159 16.44 9.93 -2.37
N GLY A 160 15.67 9.37 -3.31
CA GLY A 160 14.64 10.12 -4.05
C GLY A 160 13.53 10.68 -3.17
N SER A 161 13.30 10.10 -2.00
CA SER A 161 12.31 10.56 -1.01
C SER A 161 12.87 11.54 0.02
N GLY A 162 14.19 11.80 0.03
CA GLY A 162 14.87 12.55 1.08
C GLY A 162 14.32 13.97 1.29
N ALA A 163 14.01 14.71 0.23
CA ALA A 163 13.50 16.08 0.33
C ALA A 163 12.05 16.19 0.84
N PHE A 164 11.28 15.11 0.74
CA PHE A 164 9.88 15.11 1.15
C PHE A 164 9.72 14.77 2.63
N ARG A 165 10.69 14.06 3.24
CA ARG A 165 10.66 13.64 4.66
C ARG A 165 10.43 14.87 5.55
N SER A 166 9.23 14.98 6.12
CA SER A 166 8.80 16.15 6.88
C SER A 166 9.65 16.32 8.15
N ALA A 167 10.33 17.47 8.27
CA ALA A 167 11.35 17.76 9.29
C ALA A 167 10.83 17.89 10.75
N GLY A 168 9.58 17.50 11.04
CA GLY A 168 8.97 17.68 12.36
C GLY A 168 7.65 16.95 12.63
N GLY A 169 7.17 16.08 11.73
CA GLY A 169 5.98 15.26 11.96
C GLY A 169 6.30 13.96 12.71
N ARG A 170 5.32 13.35 13.37
CA ARG A 170 5.43 11.92 13.77
C ARG A 170 5.76 11.16 12.49
N GLY A 171 7.00 10.65 12.40
CA GLY A 171 7.54 10.08 11.18
C GLY A 171 6.66 8.94 10.70
N VAL A 172 6.00 9.14 9.57
CA VAL A 172 5.34 8.06 8.83
C VAL A 172 6.44 7.16 8.31
N ASP A 173 6.38 5.88 8.65
CA ASP A 173 7.44 4.92 8.37
C ASP A 173 7.31 4.41 6.93
N VAL A 174 7.86 5.18 6.00
CA VAL A 174 7.89 4.83 4.58
C VAL A 174 9.21 4.12 4.27
N ARG A 175 9.12 2.89 3.77
CA ARG A 175 10.30 2.04 3.49
C ARG A 175 10.21 1.35 2.14
N CYS A 176 11.37 1.14 1.54
CA CYS A 176 11.57 0.15 0.49
C CYS A 176 11.63 -1.26 1.07
N LEU A 177 10.90 -2.19 0.47
CA LEU A 177 10.97 -3.63 0.72
C LEU A 177 11.48 -4.32 -0.55
N THR A 178 12.53 -5.12 -0.42
CA THR A 178 13.01 -5.98 -1.52
C THR A 178 12.23 -7.29 -1.51
N ASP A 179 11.39 -7.50 -2.51
CA ASP A 179 10.53 -8.68 -2.65
C ASP A 179 11.29 -9.88 -3.23
N ALA A 180 12.20 -9.63 -4.17
CA ALA A 180 12.99 -10.68 -4.82
C ALA A 180 14.31 -10.12 -5.34
N VAL A 181 15.34 -10.97 -5.35
CA VAL A 181 16.64 -10.65 -5.95
C VAL A 181 17.10 -11.83 -6.81
N TRP A 182 17.56 -11.55 -8.03
CA TRP A 182 18.07 -12.56 -8.94
C TRP A 182 19.24 -12.02 -9.79
N GLU A 183 19.93 -12.92 -10.49
CA GLU A 183 21.03 -12.57 -11.40
C GLU A 183 20.71 -13.10 -12.81
N ASN A 184 20.96 -12.29 -13.83
CA ASN A 184 20.87 -12.68 -15.24
C ASN A 184 22.01 -12.03 -16.04
N ASP A 185 22.74 -12.83 -16.82
CA ASP A 185 23.88 -12.38 -17.64
C ASP A 185 24.90 -11.48 -16.90
N GLY A 186 25.15 -11.78 -15.62
CA GLY A 186 26.09 -11.02 -14.77
C GLY A 186 25.55 -9.68 -14.26
N ILE A 187 24.26 -9.39 -14.48
CA ILE A 187 23.54 -8.24 -13.92
C ILE A 187 22.65 -8.73 -12.78
N GLN A 188 22.70 -8.03 -11.65
CA GLN A 188 21.83 -8.30 -10.51
C GLN A 188 20.57 -7.48 -10.64
N TYR A 189 19.43 -8.07 -10.28
CA TYR A 189 18.13 -7.43 -10.34
C TYR A 189 17.43 -7.55 -8.99
N ALA A 190 16.72 -6.51 -8.61
CA ALA A 190 15.86 -6.51 -7.44
C ALA A 190 14.46 -6.04 -7.82
N LEU A 191 13.44 -6.79 -7.41
CA LEU A 191 12.06 -6.32 -7.39
C LEU A 191 11.79 -5.72 -6.02
N CYS A 192 11.37 -4.47 -6.01
CA CYS A 192 11.08 -3.74 -4.78
C CYS A 192 9.64 -3.25 -4.76
N SER A 193 9.05 -3.29 -3.57
CA SER A 193 7.77 -2.64 -3.27
C SER A 193 7.96 -1.61 -2.16
N ARG A 194 7.00 -0.71 -2.01
CA ARG A 194 7.00 0.30 -0.96
C ARG A 194 6.01 -0.08 0.13
N THR A 195 6.36 0.24 1.37
CA THR A 195 5.46 0.14 2.53
C THR A 195 5.33 1.48 3.24
N VAL A 196 4.17 1.71 3.85
CA VAL A 196 3.90 2.81 4.78
C VAL A 196 3.33 2.24 6.07
N ASP A 197 3.96 2.54 7.21
CA ASP A 197 3.61 1.99 8.53
C ASP A 197 3.45 0.46 8.52
N GLY A 198 4.32 -0.22 7.76
CA GLY A 198 4.33 -1.68 7.59
C GLY A 198 3.31 -2.25 6.60
N MET A 199 2.41 -1.44 6.05
CA MET A 199 1.44 -1.86 5.03
C MET A 199 1.97 -1.57 3.62
N ARG A 200 1.83 -2.53 2.69
CA ARG A 200 2.25 -2.35 1.29
C ARG A 200 1.41 -1.30 0.58
N ILE A 201 2.01 -0.59 -0.38
CA ILE A 201 1.27 0.22 -1.34
C ILE A 201 1.08 -0.58 -2.63
N ALA A 202 -0.18 -0.79 -3.00
CA ALA A 202 -0.59 -1.49 -4.20
C ALA A 202 -0.06 -0.78 -5.45
N ALA A 203 0.30 -1.59 -6.46
CA ALA A 203 0.87 -1.13 -7.73
C ALA A 203 2.10 -0.22 -7.59
N ASN A 204 2.76 -0.16 -6.42
CA ASN A 204 4.00 0.59 -6.22
C ASN A 204 5.20 -0.36 -6.21
N ARG A 205 5.66 -0.69 -7.41
CA ARG A 205 6.75 -1.64 -7.63
C ARG A 205 7.73 -1.11 -8.64
N VAL A 206 9.00 -1.32 -8.36
CA VAL A 206 10.11 -0.96 -9.24
C VAL A 206 11.05 -2.14 -9.36
N ILE A 207 11.59 -2.35 -10.54
CA ILE A 207 12.71 -3.26 -10.74
C ILE A 207 13.96 -2.40 -10.88
N CYS A 208 15.00 -2.75 -10.15
CA CYS A 208 16.32 -2.12 -10.24
C CYS A 208 17.32 -3.12 -10.82
N ALA A 209 18.16 -2.66 -11.75
CA ALA A 209 19.33 -3.37 -12.24
C ALA A 209 20.59 -2.77 -11.61
N ILE A 210 21.42 -3.66 -11.06
CA ILE A 210 22.61 -3.34 -10.29
C ILE A 210 23.83 -3.89 -11.01
N ARG A 211 24.84 -3.05 -11.23
CA ARG A 211 26.14 -3.42 -11.77
C ARG A 211 27.23 -2.94 -10.82
N GLY A 212 27.93 -3.88 -10.19
CA GLY A 212 28.87 -3.55 -9.11
C GLY A 212 28.10 -3.10 -7.86
N ASP A 213 28.35 -1.87 -7.42
CA ASP A 213 27.74 -1.28 -6.22
C ASP A 213 26.79 -0.10 -6.54
N GLU A 214 26.36 0.01 -7.79
CA GLU A 214 25.47 1.09 -8.25
C GLU A 214 24.24 0.55 -8.98
N VAL A 215 23.09 1.20 -8.74
CA VAL A 215 21.91 1.05 -9.59
C VAL A 215 22.19 1.74 -10.93
N THR A 216 22.18 0.99 -12.02
CA THR A 216 22.40 1.53 -13.37
C THR A 216 21.10 1.78 -14.10
N GLU A 217 20.06 1.01 -13.79
CA GLU A 217 18.73 1.16 -14.37
C GLU A 217 17.67 0.89 -13.30
N ALA A 218 16.55 1.61 -13.36
CA ALA A 218 15.38 1.31 -12.54
C ALA A 218 14.12 1.65 -13.33
N TRP A 219 13.07 0.84 -13.24
CA TRP A 219 11.81 1.11 -13.92
C TRP A 219 10.61 0.49 -13.21
N GLY A 220 9.46 1.12 -13.34
CA GLY A 220 8.20 0.67 -12.75
C GLY A 220 7.36 1.85 -12.30
N THR A 221 6.52 1.64 -11.29
CA THR A 221 5.71 2.69 -10.69
C THR A 221 6.21 2.92 -9.26
N TRP A 222 6.72 4.12 -9.00
CA TRP A 222 7.28 4.49 -7.71
C TRP A 222 6.96 5.95 -7.41
N TYR A 223 6.30 6.20 -6.29
CA TYR A 223 6.08 7.58 -5.85
C TYR A 223 7.12 7.88 -4.76
N PHE A 224 7.87 8.97 -4.93
CA PHE A 224 8.92 9.33 -3.97
C PHE A 224 8.42 10.27 -2.85
N LEU A 225 7.13 10.56 -2.82
CA LEU A 225 6.52 11.43 -1.83
C LEU A 225 6.49 10.81 -0.43
N THR A 226 6.43 11.66 0.59
CA THR A 226 6.17 11.27 1.97
C THR A 226 5.00 12.06 2.53
N ALA A 227 4.32 11.51 3.52
CA ALA A 227 3.15 12.13 4.12
C ALA A 227 3.48 13.45 4.83
N ALA A 228 2.73 14.49 4.49
CA ALA A 228 2.78 15.77 5.18
C ALA A 228 1.80 15.76 6.37
N GLU A 229 0.60 15.24 6.14
CA GLU A 229 -0.47 15.14 7.13
C GLU A 229 -1.13 13.76 7.10
N SER A 230 -1.76 13.38 8.21
CA SER A 230 -2.52 12.14 8.29
C SER A 230 -3.70 12.28 9.24
N TYR A 231 -4.80 11.60 8.93
CA TYR A 231 -5.92 11.43 9.86
C TYR A 231 -6.40 9.98 9.87
N SER A 232 -6.93 9.53 11.01
CA SER A 232 -7.49 8.17 11.11
C SER A 232 -8.91 8.16 10.57
N ALA A 233 -9.24 7.15 9.76
CA ALA A 233 -10.58 6.92 9.24
C ALA A 233 -11.06 5.49 9.57
N PRO A 234 -12.37 5.30 9.86
CA PRO A 234 -12.96 3.98 9.96
C PRO A 234 -13.01 3.33 8.58
N LEU A 235 -12.73 2.03 8.53
CA LEU A 235 -12.77 1.25 7.31
C LEU A 235 -14.10 0.52 7.18
N ILE A 236 -14.54 0.35 5.95
CA ILE A 236 -15.57 -0.61 5.58
C ILE A 236 -15.04 -2.01 5.87
N ASP A 237 -15.90 -2.82 6.48
CA ASP A 237 -15.58 -4.21 6.78
C ASP A 237 -15.38 -5.02 5.50
N THR A 238 -14.49 -6.00 5.61
CA THR A 238 -14.16 -6.94 4.53
C THR A 238 -15.39 -7.63 3.94
N LEU A 239 -16.43 -7.88 4.72
CA LEU A 239 -17.66 -8.49 4.23
C LEU A 239 -18.39 -7.59 3.22
N ASN A 240 -18.59 -6.31 3.56
CA ASN A 240 -19.18 -5.32 2.65
C ASN A 240 -18.33 -5.16 1.37
N ILE A 241 -17.00 -5.29 1.47
CA ILE A 241 -16.11 -5.32 0.30
C ILE A 241 -16.39 -6.54 -0.58
N LEU A 242 -16.55 -7.73 -0.01
CA LEU A 242 -16.91 -8.93 -0.77
C LEU A 242 -18.29 -8.80 -1.45
N PHE A 243 -19.27 -8.15 -0.80
CA PHE A 243 -20.55 -7.82 -1.44
C PHE A 243 -20.43 -6.77 -2.55
N ASN A 244 -19.51 -5.82 -2.46
CA ASN A 244 -19.23 -4.92 -3.56
C ASN A 244 -18.52 -5.64 -4.71
N MET A 245 -17.60 -6.56 -4.41
CA MET A 245 -16.97 -7.42 -5.41
C MET A 245 -17.99 -8.22 -6.22
N LYS A 246 -19.08 -8.69 -5.59
CA LYS A 246 -20.20 -9.32 -6.31
C LYS A 246 -20.78 -8.44 -7.42
N LYS A 247 -20.85 -7.12 -7.22
CA LYS A 247 -21.35 -6.18 -8.24
C LYS A 247 -20.38 -6.09 -9.42
N GLU A 248 -19.07 -6.11 -9.15
CA GLU A 248 -18.02 -5.97 -10.16
C GLU A 248 -17.77 -7.25 -10.96
N ILE A 249 -17.78 -8.42 -10.31
CA ILE A 249 -17.62 -9.72 -10.97
C ILE A 249 -18.85 -10.05 -11.84
N GLY A 250 -20.00 -9.46 -11.51
CA GLY A 250 -21.27 -9.68 -12.18
C GLY A 250 -21.86 -11.07 -11.92
N ALA A 251 -23.05 -11.32 -12.47
CA ALA A 251 -23.66 -12.65 -12.47
C ALA A 251 -22.96 -13.53 -13.51
N SER A 252 -21.77 -14.04 -13.18
CA SER A 252 -21.07 -15.02 -14.01
C SER A 252 -21.42 -16.43 -13.54
N GLU A 253 -21.55 -17.39 -14.47
CA GLU A 253 -21.72 -18.81 -14.14
C GLU A 253 -20.46 -19.42 -13.50
N GLU A 254 -19.33 -18.74 -13.66
CA GLU A 254 -18.04 -19.17 -13.14
C GLU A 254 -17.95 -18.85 -11.64
N ARG A 255 -17.78 -19.89 -10.83
CA ARG A 255 -17.56 -19.74 -9.40
C ARG A 255 -16.16 -19.20 -9.17
N VAL A 256 -16.07 -18.16 -8.37
CA VAL A 256 -14.81 -17.52 -7.98
C VAL A 256 -14.52 -17.87 -6.52
N ARG A 257 -13.27 -18.25 -6.23
CA ARG A 257 -12.80 -18.43 -4.85
C ARG A 257 -11.90 -17.28 -4.45
N VAL A 258 -12.23 -16.65 -3.33
CA VAL A 258 -11.38 -15.66 -2.68
C VAL A 258 -10.25 -16.39 -1.96
N GLU A 259 -9.02 -16.04 -2.33
CA GLU A 259 -7.80 -16.61 -1.74
C GLU A 259 -7.26 -15.76 -0.60
N SER A 260 -7.38 -14.43 -0.72
CA SER A 260 -6.96 -13.51 0.34
C SER A 260 -7.70 -12.19 0.27
N VAL A 261 -7.84 -11.55 1.44
CA VAL A 261 -8.31 -10.17 1.60
C VAL A 261 -7.26 -9.45 2.45
N THR A 262 -6.54 -8.51 1.84
CA THR A 262 -5.39 -7.85 2.48
C THR A 262 -5.58 -6.35 2.50
N LEU A 263 -5.37 -5.72 3.66
CA LEU A 263 -5.31 -4.27 3.77
C LEU A 263 -3.98 -3.75 3.19
N CYS A 264 -4.08 -2.80 2.29
CA CYS A 264 -2.94 -2.13 1.65
C CYS A 264 -3.27 -0.65 1.46
N TYR A 265 -2.31 0.11 0.93
CA TYR A 265 -2.56 1.48 0.49
C TYR A 265 -2.64 1.56 -1.02
N SER A 266 -3.37 2.55 -1.53
CA SER A 266 -3.28 2.96 -2.94
C SER A 266 -3.13 4.46 -3.01
N LEU A 267 -2.49 4.92 -4.08
CA LEU A 267 -2.46 6.33 -4.42
C LEU A 267 -3.81 6.74 -5.02
N TYR A 268 -4.33 7.86 -4.55
CA TYR A 268 -5.57 8.46 -5.02
C TYR A 268 -5.33 9.91 -5.45
N PHE A 269 -5.80 10.24 -6.65
CA PHE A 269 -5.68 11.57 -7.22
C PHE A 269 -6.90 12.40 -6.82
N LEU A 270 -6.69 13.51 -6.12
CA LEU A 270 -7.73 14.49 -5.92
C LEU A 270 -8.04 15.16 -7.27
N GLY A 271 -9.32 15.35 -7.58
CA GLY A 271 -9.79 15.73 -8.93
C GLY A 271 -9.28 17.08 -9.46
N ASP A 272 -8.59 17.86 -8.63
CA ASP A 272 -7.92 19.12 -8.95
C ASP A 272 -6.43 18.98 -9.33
N ARG A 273 -5.92 17.74 -9.45
CA ARG A 273 -4.58 17.36 -9.98
C ARG A 273 -3.36 17.83 -9.19
N GLU A 274 -3.51 18.62 -8.14
CA GLU A 274 -2.38 19.10 -7.32
C GLU A 274 -2.23 18.38 -5.98
N GLY A 275 -3.21 17.56 -5.57
CA GLY A 275 -3.19 16.83 -4.31
C GLY A 275 -3.24 15.31 -4.49
N PHE A 276 -2.36 14.60 -3.79
CA PHE A 276 -2.35 13.13 -3.75
C PHE A 276 -2.66 12.64 -2.34
N CYS A 277 -3.40 11.55 -2.25
CA CYS A 277 -3.62 10.86 -0.98
C CYS A 277 -3.17 9.42 -1.07
N LEU A 278 -2.59 8.89 0.01
CA LEU A 278 -2.54 7.45 0.23
C LEU A 278 -3.74 7.08 1.07
N ILE A 279 -4.62 6.30 0.47
CA ILE A 279 -5.84 5.83 1.11
C ILE A 279 -5.76 4.32 1.36
N PRO A 280 -6.31 3.84 2.48
CA PRO A 280 -6.39 2.42 2.75
C PRO A 280 -7.32 1.76 1.73
N CYS A 281 -6.94 0.58 1.27
CA CYS A 281 -7.65 -0.21 0.28
C CYS A 281 -7.64 -1.69 0.67
N TRP A 282 -8.71 -2.39 0.32
CA TRP A 282 -8.79 -3.83 0.43
C TRP A 282 -8.42 -4.45 -0.91
N GLN A 283 -7.33 -5.21 -0.93
CA GLN A 283 -6.96 -6.05 -2.07
C GLN A 283 -7.57 -7.44 -1.88
N VAL A 284 -8.43 -7.84 -2.81
CA VAL A 284 -9.08 -9.15 -2.81
C VAL A 284 -8.49 -9.97 -3.95
N ALA A 285 -7.70 -11.00 -3.61
CA ALA A 285 -7.13 -11.92 -4.59
C ALA A 285 -8.06 -13.11 -4.80
N THR A 286 -8.21 -13.52 -6.06
CA THR A 286 -9.07 -14.62 -6.48
C THR A 286 -8.29 -15.67 -7.25
N ASP A 287 -8.77 -16.91 -7.22
CA ASP A 287 -8.16 -18.05 -7.90
C ASP A 287 -8.12 -17.93 -9.43
N THR A 288 -9.11 -17.27 -10.01
CA THR A 288 -9.39 -17.30 -11.46
C THR A 288 -9.39 -15.94 -12.12
N ARG A 289 -9.58 -14.85 -11.36
CA ARG A 289 -9.80 -13.51 -11.93
C ARG A 289 -8.80 -12.44 -11.52
N GLY A 290 -7.68 -12.85 -10.91
CA GLY A 290 -6.64 -11.92 -10.47
C GLY A 290 -7.02 -11.21 -9.18
N SER A 291 -6.57 -9.95 -9.04
CA SER A 291 -6.76 -9.18 -7.81
C SER A 291 -7.56 -7.90 -8.01
N TYR A 292 -8.54 -7.68 -7.14
CA TYR A 292 -9.40 -6.52 -7.14
C TYR A 292 -9.00 -5.57 -6.03
N LEU A 293 -8.99 -4.27 -6.31
CA LEU A 293 -8.68 -3.24 -5.32
C LEU A 293 -9.89 -2.36 -5.04
N PHE A 294 -10.32 -2.33 -3.78
CA PHE A 294 -11.45 -1.52 -3.31
C PHE A 294 -11.00 -0.47 -2.32
N ASN A 295 -11.53 0.74 -2.43
CA ASN A 295 -11.37 1.78 -1.42
C ASN A 295 -11.91 1.29 -0.08
N ALA A 296 -11.07 1.26 0.95
CA ALA A 296 -11.51 0.81 2.28
C ALA A 296 -12.37 1.86 2.99
N LEU A 297 -12.48 3.09 2.48
CA LEU A 297 -13.29 4.16 3.08
C LEU A 297 -14.76 4.11 2.64
N ASP A 298 -15.03 3.82 1.37
CA ASP A 298 -16.38 3.87 0.78
C ASP A 298 -16.76 2.63 -0.04
N GLY A 299 -15.82 1.71 -0.28
CA GLY A 299 -16.05 0.44 -0.94
C GLY A 299 -16.09 0.53 -2.46
N THR A 300 -15.73 1.69 -3.02
CA THR A 300 -15.63 1.91 -4.47
C THR A 300 -14.52 1.06 -5.07
N PHE A 301 -14.78 0.45 -6.22
CA PHE A 301 -13.79 -0.31 -6.98
C PHE A 301 -12.82 0.62 -7.72
N TYR A 302 -11.52 0.36 -7.63
CA TYR A 302 -10.49 1.16 -8.31
C TYR A 302 -10.00 0.55 -9.61
N THR A 303 -9.44 -0.65 -9.53
CA THR A 303 -8.74 -1.27 -10.66
C THR A 303 -8.68 -2.77 -10.49
N ASN A 304 -8.52 -3.44 -11.62
CA ASN A 304 -8.15 -4.85 -11.68
C ASN A 304 -6.63 -4.93 -11.89
N ASN A 305 -5.95 -5.72 -11.06
CA ASN A 305 -4.50 -5.96 -11.11
C ASN A 305 -4.22 -7.42 -11.40
#